data_AF-A0A8H2XEI1-F1
#
_entry.id   AF-A0A8H2XEI1-F1
#
_cell.length_a   1.000
_cell.length_b   1.000
_cell.length_c   1.000
_cell.angle_alpha   90.00
_cell.angle_beta   90.00
_cell.angle_gamma   90.00
#
_symmetry.space_group_name_H-M   'P 1'
#
loop_
_entity.id
_entity.type
_entity.pdbx_description
1 polymer ?
#
loop_
_entity_poly.entity_id
_entity_poly.type
_entity_poly.pdbx_seq_one_letter_code
_entity_poly.pdbx_strand_id
1 'polypeptide(L)'
;MSTISVPEHLWEALAPLTKLEIEPSELQTLLREHIKPTIEETSAEIPYDLITGIARWAGSEKAKDTLKAEGLDPISYSLIPLLAGTTFAPSSKPPPPPPPEYDSSEDRRAITALINGLFSVVGVGFAAWWAAGSVHWRNETRVLLALAASIVVAITEGVLYLIWSSHAEKRKAQQKRWKASEAKSKTAREEKVSENEGEVKLQDEAQPNVVRRKGYEYGEEDASVDLQE
;
A
#
# COMPACT_ATOMS: atom_id res chain seq x y z
N MET A 1 -21.02 -0.16 9.53
CA MET A 1 -21.24 0.69 10.71
C MET A 1 -19.98 0.65 11.53
N SER A 2 -19.40 1.80 11.83
CA SER A 2 -18.15 1.90 12.59
C SER A 2 -18.46 1.73 14.08
N THR A 3 -17.82 0.77 14.75
CA THR A 3 -17.97 0.56 16.20
C THR A 3 -16.76 1.07 16.95
N ILE A 4 -16.94 1.40 18.23
CA ILE A 4 -15.86 1.76 19.14
C ILE A 4 -16.00 0.98 20.45
N SER A 5 -14.88 0.72 21.13
CA SER A 5 -14.90 0.10 22.45
C SER A 5 -15.45 1.06 23.52
N VAL A 6 -16.06 0.50 24.56
CA VAL A 6 -16.52 1.26 25.74
C VAL A 6 -15.52 1.12 26.90
N PRO A 7 -14.60 2.08 27.10
CA PRO A 7 -13.79 2.15 28.31
C PRO A 7 -14.60 2.67 29.52
N GLU A 8 -14.09 2.45 30.74
CA GLU A 8 -14.77 2.76 32.01
C GLU A 8 -15.21 4.23 32.11
N HIS A 9 -14.31 5.18 31.79
CA HIS A 9 -14.62 6.61 31.82
C HIS A 9 -15.72 7.03 30.82
N LEU A 10 -15.86 6.31 29.71
CA LEU A 10 -16.92 6.58 28.73
C LEU A 10 -18.27 6.14 29.28
N TRP A 11 -18.31 4.99 29.97
CA TRP A 11 -19.51 4.58 30.69
C TRP A 11 -19.88 5.58 31.79
N GLU A 12 -18.92 6.06 32.57
CA GLU A 12 -19.16 7.08 33.62
C GLU A 12 -19.74 8.38 33.05
N ALA A 13 -19.23 8.84 31.91
CA ALA A 13 -19.74 10.04 31.25
C ALA A 13 -21.15 9.85 30.70
N LEU A 14 -21.46 8.68 30.15
CA LEU A 14 -22.74 8.40 29.48
C LEU A 14 -23.84 7.89 30.41
N ALA A 15 -23.50 7.28 31.54
CA ALA A 15 -24.46 6.84 32.57
C ALA A 15 -25.42 7.96 33.04
N PRO A 16 -24.98 9.19 33.40
CA PRO A 16 -25.90 10.26 33.80
C PRO A 16 -26.82 10.71 32.67
N LEU A 17 -26.36 10.64 31.41
CA LEU A 17 -27.16 11.00 30.24
C LEU A 17 -28.37 10.07 30.02
N THR A 18 -28.34 8.83 30.54
CA THR A 18 -29.49 7.92 30.45
C THR A 18 -30.72 8.40 31.23
N LYS A 19 -30.51 9.26 32.23
CA LYS A 19 -31.55 9.85 33.09
C LYS A 19 -32.08 11.18 32.54
N LEU A 20 -31.35 11.82 31.63
CA LEU A 20 -31.75 13.08 31.00
C LEU A 20 -32.62 12.83 29.76
N GLU A 21 -33.48 13.81 29.47
CA GLU A 21 -34.22 13.85 28.22
C GLU A 21 -33.35 14.53 27.14
N ILE A 22 -32.74 13.71 26.28
CA ILE A 22 -31.93 14.13 25.13
C ILE A 22 -32.83 14.24 23.88
N GLU A 23 -32.75 15.36 23.17
CA GLU A 23 -33.39 15.55 21.87
C GLU A 23 -32.29 15.45 20.79
N PRO A 24 -32.31 14.47 19.86
CA PRO A 24 -33.43 13.66 19.37
C PRO A 24 -33.70 12.35 20.14
N SER A 25 -34.96 11.90 20.16
CA SER A 25 -35.42 10.67 20.84
C SER A 25 -34.78 9.37 20.33
N GLU A 26 -34.30 9.37 19.08
CA GLU A 26 -33.53 8.27 18.50
C GLU A 26 -32.22 8.03 19.26
N LEU A 27 -31.52 9.10 19.67
CA LEU A 27 -30.28 8.99 20.44
C LEU A 27 -30.53 8.44 21.85
N GLN A 28 -31.63 8.81 22.50
CA GLN A 28 -32.00 8.22 23.79
C GLN A 28 -32.26 6.72 23.69
N THR A 29 -32.90 6.28 22.61
CA THR A 29 -33.22 4.87 22.39
C THR A 29 -31.94 4.07 22.23
N LEU A 30 -31.02 4.54 21.38
CA LEU A 30 -29.72 3.92 21.16
C LEU A 30 -28.84 3.96 22.42
N LEU A 31 -28.89 5.04 23.20
CA LEU A 31 -28.16 5.15 24.46
C LEU A 31 -28.63 4.11 25.47
N ARG A 32 -29.95 3.93 25.63
CA ARG A 32 -30.54 2.95 26.56
C ARG A 32 -30.36 1.51 26.10
N GLU A 33 -30.29 1.28 24.80
CA GLU A 33 -30.01 -0.05 24.23
C GLU A 33 -28.57 -0.49 24.53
N HIS A 34 -27.62 0.42 24.41
CA HIS A 34 -26.20 0.11 24.52
C HIS A 34 -25.61 0.27 25.92
N ILE A 35 -26.19 1.14 26.76
CA ILE A 35 -25.66 1.50 28.08
C ILE A 35 -26.65 1.11 29.16
N LYS A 36 -26.20 0.21 30.04
CA LYS A 36 -26.98 -0.29 31.18
C LYS A 36 -26.45 0.31 32.48
N PRO A 37 -27.25 0.27 33.55
CA PRO A 37 -26.87 0.84 34.86
C PRO A 37 -25.67 0.14 35.51
N THR A 38 -25.23 -1.01 34.99
CA THR A 38 -24.05 -1.74 35.44
C THR A 38 -23.05 -1.88 34.28
N ILE A 39 -21.76 -1.64 34.55
CA ILE A 39 -20.67 -1.76 33.56
C ILE A 39 -20.64 -3.17 32.94
N GLU A 40 -20.86 -4.22 33.75
CA GLU A 40 -20.79 -5.62 33.31
C GLU A 40 -21.89 -6.03 32.32
N GLU A 41 -23.01 -5.31 32.30
CA GLU A 41 -24.12 -5.59 31.37
C GLU A 41 -24.13 -4.66 30.16
N THR A 42 -23.23 -3.67 30.13
CA THR A 42 -23.07 -2.71 29.04
C THR A 42 -22.45 -3.39 27.83
N SER A 43 -22.89 -3.01 26.63
CA SER A 43 -22.30 -3.54 25.40
C SER A 43 -20.82 -3.17 25.33
N ALA A 44 -19.95 -4.15 25.08
CA ALA A 44 -18.50 -3.92 24.95
C ALA A 44 -18.16 -2.97 23.79
N GLU A 45 -19.05 -2.91 22.79
CA GLU A 45 -18.93 -2.04 21.62
C GLU A 45 -20.19 -1.21 21.42
N ILE A 46 -20.01 0.04 21.00
CA ILE A 46 -21.10 0.96 20.64
C ILE A 46 -20.89 1.55 19.25
N PRO A 47 -21.98 1.95 18.56
CA PRO A 47 -21.88 2.64 17.29
C PRO A 47 -21.19 4.00 17.45
N TYR A 48 -20.23 4.31 16.58
CA TYR A 48 -19.58 5.61 16.53
C TYR A 48 -20.57 6.76 16.30
N ASP A 49 -21.64 6.49 15.56
CA ASP A 49 -22.70 7.46 15.26
C ASP A 49 -23.44 7.92 16.53
N LEU A 50 -23.53 7.07 17.56
CA LEU A 50 -24.10 7.44 18.85
C LEU A 50 -23.24 8.50 19.55
N ILE A 51 -21.94 8.29 19.62
CA ILE A 51 -21.01 9.24 20.27
C ILE A 51 -20.94 10.56 19.53
N THR A 52 -20.88 10.53 18.20
CA THR A 52 -20.92 11.77 17.40
C THR A 52 -22.26 12.49 17.55
N GLY A 53 -23.37 11.76 17.67
CA GLY A 53 -24.68 12.33 17.98
C GLY A 53 -24.72 13.04 19.33
N ILE A 54 -24.16 12.41 20.38
CA ILE A 54 -24.09 12.99 21.73
C ILE A 54 -23.19 14.22 21.75
N ALA A 55 -22.02 14.16 21.11
CA ALA A 55 -21.12 15.31 21.02
C ALA A 55 -21.76 16.49 20.27
N ARG A 56 -22.52 16.22 19.21
CA ARG A 56 -23.28 17.26 18.47
C ARG A 56 -24.40 17.83 19.32
N TRP A 57 -25.13 16.99 20.04
CA TRP A 57 -26.18 17.44 20.96
C TRP A 57 -25.59 18.32 22.06
N ALA A 58 -24.53 17.88 22.75
CA ALA A 58 -23.87 18.64 23.82
C ALA A 58 -23.31 19.99 23.34
N GLY A 59 -22.99 20.12 22.05
CA GLY A 59 -22.58 21.39 21.44
C GLY A 59 -23.72 22.40 21.23
N SER A 60 -24.99 21.97 21.28
CA SER A 60 -26.16 22.84 21.11
C SER A 60 -26.43 23.70 22.36
N GLU A 61 -26.92 24.93 22.18
CA GLU A 61 -27.18 25.84 23.29
C GLU A 61 -28.18 25.26 24.31
N LYS A 62 -29.24 24.60 23.82
CA LYS A 62 -30.23 23.91 24.68
C LYS A 62 -29.59 22.83 25.55
N ALA A 63 -28.69 22.03 24.99
CA ALA A 63 -28.03 20.96 25.73
C ALA A 63 -27.01 21.50 26.74
N LYS A 64 -26.33 22.62 26.43
CA LYS A 64 -25.44 23.27 27.39
C LYS A 64 -26.20 23.76 28.61
N ASP A 65 -27.39 24.30 28.41
CA ASP A 65 -28.25 24.75 29.51
C ASP A 65 -28.77 23.57 30.33
N THR A 66 -29.17 22.46 29.70
CA THR A 66 -29.62 21.26 30.43
C THR A 66 -28.47 20.56 31.18
N LEU A 67 -27.29 20.45 30.58
CA LEU A 67 -26.10 19.89 31.24
C LEU A 67 -25.68 20.74 32.44
N LYS A 68 -25.66 22.07 32.30
CA LYS A 68 -25.34 22.97 33.41
C LYS A 68 -26.38 22.93 34.53
N ALA A 69 -27.67 22.78 34.20
CA ALA A 69 -28.73 22.64 35.19
C ALA A 69 -28.55 21.40 36.07
N GLU A 70 -27.96 20.34 35.51
CA GLU A 70 -27.65 19.08 36.18
C GLU A 70 -26.22 19.04 36.77
N GLY A 71 -25.49 20.17 36.73
CA GLY A 71 -24.13 20.27 37.27
C GLY A 71 -23.06 19.54 36.45
N LEU A 72 -23.38 19.17 35.21
CA LEU A 72 -22.47 18.51 34.27
C LEU A 72 -21.73 19.54 33.42
N ASP A 73 -20.44 19.28 33.16
CA ASP A 73 -19.62 20.15 32.31
C ASP A 73 -19.83 19.83 30.82
N PRO A 74 -20.30 20.79 29.99
CA PRO A 74 -20.51 20.56 28.56
C PRO A 74 -19.23 20.19 27.79
N ILE A 75 -18.05 20.63 28.25
CA ILE A 75 -16.78 20.35 27.56
C ILE A 75 -16.45 18.85 27.63
N SER A 76 -16.77 18.21 28.76
CA SER A 76 -16.59 16.77 28.98
C SER A 76 -17.42 15.88 28.03
N TYR A 77 -18.43 16.44 27.38
CA TYR A 77 -19.26 15.77 26.37
C TYR A 77 -18.88 16.12 24.93
N SER A 78 -17.79 16.85 24.72
CA SER A 78 -17.27 17.07 23.37
C SER A 78 -16.69 15.79 22.78
N LEU A 79 -16.52 15.76 21.46
CA LEU A 79 -16.13 14.54 20.76
C LEU A 79 -14.77 13.98 21.22
N ILE A 80 -13.82 14.86 21.58
CA ILE A 80 -12.47 14.46 21.93
C ILE A 80 -12.43 13.74 23.30
N PRO A 81 -12.99 14.29 24.39
CA PRO A 81 -13.11 13.59 25.66
C PRO A 81 -13.88 12.28 25.57
N LEU A 82 -14.97 12.23 24.79
CA LEU A 82 -15.76 11.01 24.63
C LEU A 82 -15.03 9.91 23.84
N LEU A 83 -14.08 10.26 22.97
CA LEU A 83 -13.29 9.29 22.22
C LEU A 83 -11.93 8.98 22.87
N ALA A 84 -11.58 9.68 23.96
CA ALA A 84 -10.30 9.49 24.62
C ALA A 84 -10.16 8.02 25.06
N GLY A 85 -9.05 7.37 24.75
CA GLY A 85 -8.82 5.97 25.14
C GLY A 85 -9.79 4.94 24.52
N THR A 86 -10.62 5.31 23.54
CA THR A 86 -11.45 4.36 22.79
C THR A 86 -10.64 3.70 21.68
N THR A 87 -10.97 2.45 21.35
CA THR A 87 -10.41 1.73 20.20
C THR A 87 -11.45 1.64 19.10
N PHE A 88 -11.05 1.92 17.86
CA PHE A 88 -11.95 1.88 16.71
C PHE A 88 -11.98 0.47 16.12
N ALA A 89 -13.19 -0.03 15.87
CA ALA A 89 -13.46 -1.36 15.33
C ALA A 89 -12.72 -2.49 16.05
N PRO A 90 -12.85 -2.63 17.39
CA PRO A 90 -12.07 -3.59 18.17
C PRO A 90 -12.32 -5.06 17.77
N SER A 91 -13.53 -5.40 17.29
CA SER A 91 -13.85 -6.74 16.75
C SER A 91 -13.43 -6.95 15.29
N SER A 92 -12.95 -5.92 14.59
CA SER A 92 -12.61 -6.03 13.17
C SER A 92 -11.29 -6.78 12.98
N LYS A 93 -11.33 -7.87 12.22
CA LYS A 93 -10.11 -8.56 11.80
C LYS A 93 -9.42 -7.72 10.73
N PRO A 94 -8.10 -7.44 10.86
CA PRO A 94 -7.38 -6.79 9.78
C PRO A 94 -7.51 -7.61 8.49
N PRO A 95 -7.49 -6.96 7.32
CA PRO A 95 -7.50 -7.68 6.06
C PRO A 95 -6.32 -8.66 6.02
N PRO A 96 -6.49 -9.84 5.39
CA PRO A 96 -5.39 -10.77 5.25
C PRO A 96 -4.21 -10.08 4.55
N PRO A 97 -2.95 -10.38 4.93
CA PRO A 97 -1.80 -9.83 4.26
C PRO A 97 -1.87 -10.14 2.76
N PRO A 98 -1.39 -9.24 1.90
CA PRO A 98 -1.33 -9.53 0.47
C PRO A 98 -0.51 -10.81 0.25
N PRO A 99 -0.88 -11.63 -0.76
CA PRO A 99 -0.10 -12.82 -1.08
C PRO A 99 1.35 -12.44 -1.40
N PRO A 100 2.33 -13.31 -1.11
CA PRO A 100 3.73 -13.04 -1.42
C PRO A 100 3.87 -12.72 -2.91
N GLU A 101 4.57 -11.63 -3.22
CA GLU A 101 4.80 -11.18 -4.60
C GLU A 101 5.61 -12.24 -5.36
N TYR A 102 4.95 -12.95 -6.29
CA TYR A 102 5.59 -13.96 -7.13
C TYR A 102 6.39 -13.29 -8.24
N ASP A 103 7.72 -13.37 -8.18
CA ASP A 103 8.60 -12.82 -9.22
C ASP A 103 8.60 -13.72 -10.47
N SER A 104 7.61 -13.54 -11.35
CA SER A 104 7.52 -14.24 -12.64
C SER A 104 8.62 -13.86 -13.64
N SER A 105 9.50 -12.91 -13.31
CA SER A 105 10.54 -12.45 -14.25
C SER A 105 11.62 -13.50 -14.47
N GLU A 106 11.88 -14.37 -13.48
CA GLU A 106 12.84 -15.46 -13.60
C GLU A 106 12.35 -16.53 -14.58
N ASP A 107 11.08 -16.93 -14.46
CA ASP A 107 10.45 -17.90 -15.35
C ASP A 107 10.44 -17.42 -16.80
N ARG A 108 10.06 -16.15 -17.02
CA ARG A 108 10.03 -15.54 -18.36
C ARG A 108 11.41 -15.56 -19.00
N ARG A 109 12.47 -15.24 -18.25
CA ARG A 109 13.85 -15.24 -18.75
C ARG A 109 14.33 -16.65 -19.09
N ALA A 110 14.00 -17.64 -18.27
CA ALA A 110 14.32 -19.03 -18.55
C ALA A 110 13.61 -19.52 -19.82
N ILE A 111 12.32 -19.20 -19.97
CA ILE A 111 11.54 -19.52 -21.17
C ILE A 111 12.16 -18.87 -22.42
N THR A 112 12.51 -17.58 -22.36
CA THR A 112 13.16 -16.91 -23.49
C THR A 112 14.51 -17.54 -23.85
N ALA A 113 15.32 -17.92 -22.86
CA ALA A 113 16.60 -18.60 -23.11
C ALA A 113 16.40 -19.95 -23.82
N LEU A 114 15.39 -20.73 -23.42
CA LEU A 114 15.05 -22.00 -24.07
C LEU A 114 14.59 -21.80 -25.51
N ILE A 115 13.74 -20.79 -25.76
CA ILE A 115 13.26 -20.47 -27.11
C ILE A 115 14.44 -20.04 -28.00
N ASN A 116 15.33 -19.19 -27.51
CA ASN A 116 16.51 -18.76 -28.26
C ASN A 116 17.44 -19.93 -28.56
N GLY A 117 17.73 -20.78 -27.58
CA GLY A 117 18.55 -21.97 -27.78
C GLY A 117 17.94 -22.93 -28.79
N LEU A 118 16.63 -23.15 -28.74
CA LEU A 118 15.93 -24.00 -29.70
C LEU A 118 16.03 -23.44 -31.12
N PHE A 119 15.81 -22.13 -31.29
CA PHE A 119 15.90 -21.48 -32.59
C PHE A 119 17.32 -21.49 -33.15
N SER A 120 18.34 -21.29 -32.30
CA SER A 120 19.75 -21.41 -32.67
C SER A 120 20.08 -22.82 -33.21
N VAL A 121 19.68 -23.87 -32.48
CA VAL A 121 20.00 -25.27 -32.84
C VAL A 121 19.31 -25.69 -34.14
N VAL A 122 18.01 -25.37 -34.28
CA VAL A 122 17.24 -25.68 -35.48
C VAL A 122 17.71 -24.85 -36.68
N GLY A 123 17.94 -23.55 -36.47
CA GLY A 123 18.39 -22.64 -37.51
C GLY A 123 19.75 -23.03 -38.08
N VAL A 124 20.72 -23.37 -37.23
CA VAL A 124 22.05 -23.80 -37.67
C VAL A 124 22.00 -25.16 -38.37
N GLY A 125 21.23 -26.12 -37.85
CA GLY A 125 21.04 -27.42 -38.49
C GLY A 125 20.43 -27.28 -39.89
N PHE A 126 19.39 -26.46 -40.02
CA PHE A 126 18.75 -26.17 -41.31
C PHE A 126 19.69 -25.46 -42.27
N ALA A 127 20.44 -24.46 -41.80
CA ALA A 127 21.42 -23.74 -42.61
C ALA A 127 22.54 -24.67 -43.11
N ALA A 128 23.07 -25.54 -42.24
CA ALA A 128 24.08 -26.52 -42.59
C ALA A 128 23.55 -27.55 -43.61
N TRP A 129 22.32 -28.01 -43.45
CA TRP A 129 21.65 -28.86 -44.42
C TRP A 129 21.52 -28.19 -45.78
N TRP A 130 21.03 -26.94 -45.79
CA TRP A 130 20.82 -26.16 -47.01
C TRP A 130 22.16 -25.88 -47.73
N ALA A 131 23.20 -25.53 -46.98
CA ALA A 131 24.54 -25.32 -47.52
C ALA A 131 25.16 -26.59 -48.10
N ALA A 132 25.01 -27.74 -47.44
CA ALA A 132 25.43 -29.02 -48.02
C ALA A 132 24.56 -29.43 -49.23
N GLY A 133 23.33 -28.90 -49.29
CA GLY A 133 22.39 -28.85 -50.40
C GLY A 133 22.97 -28.26 -51.68
N SER A 134 23.52 -27.05 -51.58
CA SER A 134 24.05 -26.31 -52.73
C SER A 134 25.34 -26.91 -53.30
N VAL A 135 26.11 -27.64 -52.49
CA VAL A 135 27.37 -28.29 -52.90
C VAL A 135 27.16 -29.72 -53.48
N HIS A 136 25.91 -30.14 -53.73
CA HIS A 136 25.58 -31.47 -54.29
C HIS A 136 26.10 -32.67 -53.47
N TRP A 137 26.30 -32.51 -52.15
CA TRP A 137 26.70 -33.62 -51.29
C TRP A 137 25.60 -34.69 -51.18
N ARG A 138 25.96 -35.96 -50.97
CA ARG A 138 24.98 -37.05 -50.76
C ARG A 138 24.09 -36.75 -49.54
N ASN A 139 22.82 -37.14 -49.59
CA ASN A 139 21.87 -36.87 -48.51
C ASN A 139 22.36 -37.39 -47.14
N GLU A 140 23.04 -38.52 -47.11
CA GLU A 140 23.66 -39.10 -45.90
C GLU A 140 24.62 -38.11 -45.21
N THR A 141 25.51 -37.47 -45.98
CA THR A 141 26.50 -36.54 -45.41
C THR A 141 25.88 -35.20 -45.03
N ARG A 142 24.79 -34.77 -45.69
CA ARG A 142 24.01 -33.58 -45.31
C ARG A 142 23.39 -33.71 -43.92
N VAL A 143 22.76 -34.87 -43.65
CA VAL A 143 22.16 -35.15 -42.32
C VAL A 143 23.24 -35.10 -41.25
N LEU A 144 24.36 -35.79 -41.48
CA LEU A 144 25.44 -35.89 -40.51
C LEU A 144 26.06 -34.52 -40.20
N LEU A 145 26.26 -33.67 -41.22
CA LEU A 145 26.82 -32.33 -41.05
C LEU A 145 25.86 -31.40 -40.31
N ALA A 146 24.57 -31.44 -40.67
CA ALA A 146 23.53 -30.67 -39.99
C ALA A 146 23.42 -31.05 -38.51
N LEU A 147 23.41 -32.35 -38.21
CA LEU A 147 23.35 -32.87 -36.84
C LEU A 147 24.61 -32.48 -36.04
N ALA A 148 25.80 -32.62 -36.64
CA ALA A 148 27.05 -32.21 -36.00
C ALA A 148 27.07 -30.71 -35.69
N ALA A 149 26.64 -29.87 -36.63
CA ALA A 149 26.54 -28.43 -36.44
C ALA A 149 25.55 -28.06 -35.32
N SER A 150 24.37 -28.68 -35.30
CA SER A 150 23.36 -28.50 -34.24
C SER A 150 23.89 -28.91 -32.86
N ILE A 151 24.65 -30.01 -32.75
CA ILE A 151 25.25 -30.44 -31.47
C ILE A 151 26.25 -29.40 -30.95
N VAL A 152 27.14 -28.89 -31.80
CA VAL A 152 28.13 -27.88 -31.40
C VAL A 152 27.44 -26.63 -30.87
N VAL A 153 26.36 -26.18 -31.54
CA VAL A 153 25.56 -25.04 -31.08
C VAL A 153 24.85 -25.33 -29.77
N ALA A 154 24.25 -26.51 -29.60
CA ALA A 154 23.61 -26.91 -28.35
C ALA A 154 24.59 -26.90 -27.17
N ILE A 155 25.82 -27.37 -27.36
CA ILE A 155 26.87 -27.32 -26.33
C ILE A 155 27.24 -25.86 -26.03
N THR A 156 27.38 -25.03 -27.07
CA THR A 156 27.74 -23.61 -26.92
C THR A 156 26.67 -22.84 -26.13
N GLU A 157 25.40 -23.01 -26.49
CA GLU A 157 24.26 -22.41 -25.77
C GLU A 157 24.17 -22.95 -24.33
N GLY A 158 24.44 -24.24 -24.12
CA GLY A 158 24.49 -24.83 -22.78
C GLY A 158 25.57 -24.21 -21.88
N VAL A 159 26.78 -23.99 -22.40
CA VAL A 159 27.85 -23.29 -21.68
C VAL A 159 27.47 -21.84 -21.39
N LEU A 160 26.86 -21.16 -22.36
CA LEU A 160 26.40 -19.77 -22.20
C LEU A 160 25.33 -19.66 -21.09
N TYR A 161 24.41 -20.63 -21.03
CA TYR A 161 23.41 -20.72 -19.98
C TYR A 161 24.02 -20.97 -18.59
N LEU A 162 25.04 -21.84 -18.49
CA LEU A 162 25.76 -22.08 -17.23
C LEU A 162 26.48 -20.82 -16.73
N ILE A 163 27.12 -20.07 -17.63
CA ILE A 163 27.76 -18.80 -17.27
C ILE A 163 26.68 -17.80 -16.81
N TRP A 164 25.60 -17.65 -17.57
CA TRP A 164 24.53 -16.71 -17.23
C TRP A 164 23.87 -17.01 -15.88
N SER A 165 23.55 -18.28 -15.60
CA SER A 165 22.96 -18.72 -14.33
C SER A 165 23.88 -18.44 -13.14
N SER A 166 25.19 -18.68 -13.28
CA SER A 166 26.17 -18.34 -12.22
C SER A 166 26.27 -16.83 -11.95
N HIS A 167 26.09 -16.00 -12.97
CA HIS A 167 26.06 -14.54 -12.85
C HIS A 167 24.70 -14.01 -12.35
N ALA A 168 23.61 -14.76 -12.56
CA ALA A 168 22.29 -14.38 -12.07
C ALA A 168 22.27 -14.35 -10.53
N GLU A 169 22.84 -15.35 -9.87
CA GLU A 169 22.95 -15.38 -8.40
C GLU A 169 23.77 -14.22 -7.84
N LYS A 170 24.89 -13.88 -8.50
CA LYS A 170 25.71 -12.70 -8.13
C LYS A 170 24.93 -11.39 -8.28
N ARG A 171 24.13 -11.25 -9.34
CA ARG A 171 23.27 -10.09 -9.56
C ARG A 171 22.15 -9.98 -8.52
N LYS A 172 21.53 -11.10 -8.13
CA LYS A 172 20.55 -11.14 -7.03
C LYS A 172 21.19 -10.69 -5.71
N ALA A 173 22.39 -11.17 -5.39
CA ALA A 173 23.13 -10.76 -4.19
C ALA A 173 23.47 -9.26 -4.20
N GLN A 174 23.91 -8.70 -5.33
CA GLN A 174 24.18 -7.26 -5.47
C GLN A 174 22.90 -6.42 -5.37
N GLN A 175 21.80 -6.83 -6.00
CA GLN A 175 20.52 -6.13 -5.91
C GLN A 175 19.96 -6.13 -4.48
N LYS A 176 20.06 -7.25 -3.76
CA LYS A 176 19.67 -7.31 -2.33
C LYS A 176 20.51 -6.34 -1.49
N ARG A 177 21.82 -6.24 -1.74
CA ARG A 177 22.72 -5.29 -1.06
C ARG A 177 22.37 -3.84 -1.39
N TRP A 178 22.05 -3.52 -2.64
CA TRP A 178 21.63 -2.17 -3.05
C TRP A 178 20.28 -1.77 -2.45
N LYS A 179 19.28 -2.65 -2.47
CA LYS A 179 17.98 -2.39 -1.82
C LYS A 179 18.13 -2.20 -0.31
N ALA A 180 18.99 -2.99 0.34
CA ALA A 180 19.28 -2.83 1.77
C ALA A 180 20.01 -1.52 2.10
N SER A 181 20.93 -1.06 1.24
CA SER A 181 21.57 0.25 1.42
C SER A 181 20.62 1.41 1.16
N GLU A 182 19.69 1.28 0.21
CA GLU A 182 18.70 2.30 -0.08
C GLU A 182 17.71 2.45 1.09
N ALA A 183 17.23 1.32 1.65
CA ALA A 183 16.40 1.32 2.86
C ALA A 183 17.11 2.00 4.04
N LYS A 184 18.39 1.67 4.29
CA LYS A 184 19.19 2.34 5.32
C LYS A 184 19.35 3.84 5.06
N SER A 185 19.51 4.26 3.81
CA SER A 185 19.64 5.68 3.47
C SER A 185 18.32 6.45 3.63
N LYS A 186 17.17 5.81 3.40
CA LYS A 186 15.84 6.39 3.64
C LYS A 186 15.60 6.55 5.14
N THR A 187 15.87 5.52 5.94
CA THR A 187 15.76 5.60 7.41
C THR A 187 16.70 6.65 7.99
N ALA A 188 17.95 6.72 7.54
CA ALA A 188 18.90 7.75 7.99
C ALA A 188 18.52 9.17 7.54
N ARG A 189 17.80 9.31 6.42
CA ARG A 189 17.27 10.60 5.96
C ARG A 189 16.05 11.03 6.76
N GLU A 190 15.18 10.11 7.16
CA GLU A 190 14.05 10.39 8.06
C GLU A 190 14.54 10.74 9.47
N GLU A 191 15.55 10.05 9.99
CA GLU A 191 16.19 10.36 11.28
C GLU A 191 16.82 11.75 11.28
N LYS A 192 17.57 12.11 10.22
CA LYS A 192 18.14 13.46 10.08
C LYS A 192 17.13 14.58 9.88
N VAL A 193 15.94 14.29 9.32
CA VAL A 193 14.86 15.27 9.21
C VAL A 193 14.22 15.49 10.58
N SER A 194 14.04 14.44 11.39
CA SER A 194 13.54 14.57 12.77
C SER A 194 14.52 15.29 13.70
N GLU A 195 15.83 15.13 13.51
CA GLU A 195 16.86 15.79 14.33
C GLU A 195 16.95 17.30 13.98
N ASN A 196 16.80 17.66 12.71
CA ASN A 196 16.81 19.06 12.26
C ASN A 196 15.52 19.82 12.64
N GLU A 197 14.36 19.15 12.77
CA GLU A 197 13.14 19.77 13.34
C GLU A 197 13.25 20.03 14.85
N GLY A 198 14.12 19.30 15.56
CA GLY A 198 14.44 19.56 16.97
C GLY A 198 15.34 20.78 17.18
N GLU A 199 16.21 21.09 16.21
CA GLU A 199 17.18 22.20 16.31
C GLU A 199 16.66 23.55 15.77
N VAL A 200 15.62 23.55 14.93
CA VAL A 200 15.07 24.78 14.32
C VAL A 200 14.14 25.59 15.25
N LYS A 201 13.85 25.13 16.48
CA LYS A 201 12.95 25.84 17.41
C LYS A 201 13.60 26.94 18.27
N LEU A 202 14.83 27.36 17.97
CA LEU A 202 15.50 28.46 18.68
C LEU A 202 16.25 29.43 17.75
N GLN A 203 15.59 29.93 16.71
CA GLN A 203 15.95 31.18 16.03
C GLN A 203 14.80 31.60 15.11
N ASP A 204 13.81 32.24 15.72
CA ASP A 204 12.85 33.08 15.00
C ASP A 204 13.48 34.48 14.90
N GLU A 205 13.68 34.97 13.68
CA GLU A 205 13.53 36.37 13.26
C GLU A 205 14.14 36.60 11.86
N ALA A 206 13.24 36.96 10.93
CA ALA A 206 13.45 37.71 9.69
C ALA A 206 14.31 37.10 8.55
N GLN A 207 13.64 36.51 7.56
CA GLN A 207 13.84 36.84 6.13
C GLN A 207 12.71 36.29 5.23
N PRO A 208 12.33 37.01 4.14
CA PRO A 208 11.20 36.64 3.31
C PRO A 208 11.58 35.48 2.36
N ASN A 209 10.89 34.35 2.52
CA ASN A 209 11.08 33.17 1.69
C ASN A 209 10.45 33.35 0.30
N VAL A 210 11.29 33.53 -0.72
CA VAL A 210 10.87 33.55 -2.13
C VAL A 210 10.55 32.12 -2.56
N VAL A 211 9.26 31.79 -2.54
CA VAL A 211 8.73 30.52 -3.06
C VAL A 211 8.92 30.49 -4.58
N ARG A 212 9.98 29.82 -5.06
CA ARG A 212 10.09 29.41 -6.47
C ARG A 212 9.13 28.24 -6.72
N ARG A 213 7.91 28.54 -7.17
CA ARG A 213 7.01 27.55 -7.77
C ARG A 213 7.61 27.09 -9.11
N LYS A 214 8.03 25.83 -9.17
CA LYS A 214 8.29 25.14 -10.44
C LYS A 214 6.94 24.85 -11.09
N GLY A 215 6.63 25.56 -12.17
CA GLY A 215 5.43 25.32 -12.98
C GLY A 215 5.53 23.98 -13.69
N TYR A 216 4.40 23.27 -13.75
CA TYR A 216 4.19 22.17 -14.68
C TYR A 216 3.60 22.78 -15.95
N GLU A 217 4.34 22.72 -17.06
CA GLU A 217 3.79 22.99 -18.39
C GLU A 217 2.85 21.84 -18.75
N TYR A 218 1.56 22.17 -18.93
CA TYR A 218 0.67 21.36 -19.75
C TYR A 218 0.98 21.72 -21.21
N GLY A 219 1.40 20.73 -22.00
CA GLY A 219 1.46 20.88 -23.44
C GLY A 219 0.04 21.00 -23.99
N GLU A 220 -0.25 22.11 -24.66
CA GLU A 220 -1.36 22.26 -25.58
C GLU A 220 -1.09 21.35 -26.79
N GLU A 221 -1.87 20.26 -26.92
CA GLU A 221 -2.07 19.60 -28.21
C GLU A 221 -3.35 20.18 -28.82
N ASP A 222 -3.17 21.23 -29.62
CA ASP A 222 -4.15 21.64 -30.62
C ASP A 222 -4.21 20.57 -31.73
N ALA A 223 -5.32 19.85 -31.79
CA ALA A 223 -5.73 19.14 -33.00
C ALA A 223 -7.18 19.53 -33.33
N SER A 224 -7.24 20.58 -34.13
CA SER A 224 -8.29 21.11 -34.98
C SER A 224 -9.47 20.16 -35.24
N VAL A 225 -10.66 20.66 -34.87
CA VAL A 225 -11.95 20.25 -35.41
C VAL A 225 -12.02 20.73 -36.86
N ASP A 226 -12.06 19.81 -37.82
CA ASP A 226 -12.42 20.11 -39.20
C ASP A 226 -13.93 19.96 -39.37
N LEU A 227 -14.60 21.10 -39.58
CA LEU A 227 -16.02 21.23 -39.89
C LEU A 227 -16.14 22.18 -41.08
N GLN A 228 -16.24 21.64 -42.29
CA GLN A 228 -16.80 22.28 -43.50
C GLN A 228 -17.45 21.17 -44.33
N GLU A 229 -18.79 21.13 -44.33
CA GLU A 229 -19.73 21.56 -45.40
C GLU A 229 -20.30 20.35 -46.16
#